data_AF-A0A9W6CEK5-F1
#
_entry.id   AF-A0A9W6CEK5-F1
#
_cell.length_a   1.000
_cell.length_b   1.000
_cell.length_c   1.000
_cell.angle_alpha   90.00
_cell.angle_beta   90.00
_cell.angle_gamma   90.00
#
_symmetry.space_group_name_H-M   'P 1'
#
loop_
_entity.id
_entity.type
_entity.pdbx_description
1 polymer ?
#
loop_
_entity_poly.entity_id
_entity_poly.type
_entity_poly.pdbx_seq_one_letter_code
_entity_poly.pdbx_strand_id
1 'polypeptide(L)'
;MLKKNEKKGLIIYLGTVFDITLLMGFLVRAAFRNNQPVSIYAGVQMLYPAMGVIIAVFFTRKDLFQKMKRIYWTYLIAGVVSILALVLYTFSGSSLSTTMISIAVTIGALLMFVWIFLMDSPTRNASGFGLGNKNVRTFIKYVLLFLAFQIMDIVVSTVYLFLIGELAFSDLSQMIQSAPSTAAVFIVKL
;
A
#
# COMPACT_ATOMS: atom_id res chain seq x y z
N MET A 1 -3.74 -20.76 22.05
CA MET A 1 -3.37 -19.65 22.97
C MET A 1 -2.21 -18.87 22.37
N LEU A 2 -2.36 -17.57 22.12
CA LEU A 2 -1.28 -16.72 21.60
C LEU A 2 -0.19 -16.52 22.67
N LYS A 3 1.09 -16.51 22.29
CA LYS A 3 2.17 -16.16 23.23
C LYS A 3 1.99 -14.72 23.70
N LYS A 4 2.42 -14.40 24.94
CA LYS A 4 2.23 -13.07 25.57
C LYS A 4 2.69 -11.90 24.67
N ASN A 5 3.78 -12.10 23.93
CA ASN A 5 4.32 -11.10 23.00
C ASN A 5 3.48 -10.93 21.74
N GLU A 6 2.82 -11.99 21.26
CA GLU A 6 1.95 -11.96 20.07
C GLU A 6 0.63 -11.26 20.39
N LYS A 7 0.03 -11.54 21.55
CA LYS A 7 -1.17 -10.82 22.01
C LYS A 7 -0.91 -9.32 22.15
N LYS A 8 0.24 -8.95 22.73
CA LYS A 8 0.65 -7.55 22.85
C LYS A 8 0.84 -6.89 21.47
N GLY A 9 1.51 -7.57 20.54
CA GLY A 9 1.74 -7.07 19.18
C GLY A 9 0.44 -6.87 18.41
N LEU A 10 -0.49 -7.82 18.54
CA LEU A 10 -1.80 -7.74 17.90
C LEU A 10 -2.60 -6.53 18.42
N ILE A 11 -2.60 -6.27 19.73
CA ILE A 11 -3.29 -5.10 20.30
C ILE A 11 -2.68 -3.79 19.76
N ILE A 12 -1.35 -3.70 19.68
CA ILE A 12 -0.65 -2.52 19.14
C ILE A 12 -0.98 -2.33 17.66
N TYR A 13 -0.97 -3.43 16.89
CA TYR A 13 -1.35 -3.42 15.48
C TYR A 13 -2.78 -2.89 15.29
N LEU A 14 -3.75 -3.48 16.01
CA LEU A 14 -5.15 -3.04 15.93
C LEU A 14 -5.28 -1.58 16.32
N GLY A 15 -4.73 -1.17 17.48
CA GLY A 15 -4.79 0.23 17.91
C GLY A 15 -4.26 1.17 16.83
N THR A 16 -3.04 0.91 16.34
CA THR A 16 -2.42 1.75 15.32
C THR A 16 -3.24 1.86 14.04
N VAL A 17 -3.74 0.74 13.49
CA VAL A 17 -4.49 0.75 12.23
C VAL A 17 -5.85 1.42 12.42
N PHE A 18 -6.58 1.09 13.49
CA PHE A 18 -7.90 1.66 13.76
C PHE A 18 -7.80 3.16 14.08
N ASP A 19 -6.85 3.59 14.90
CA ASP A 19 -6.67 4.99 15.28
C ASP A 19 -6.36 5.85 14.06
N ILE A 20 -5.40 5.42 13.22
CA ILE A 20 -5.04 6.15 12.00
C ILE A 20 -6.22 6.16 11.02
N THR A 21 -6.94 5.06 10.86
CA THR A 21 -8.10 4.98 9.96
C THR A 21 -9.25 5.87 10.43
N LEU A 22 -9.49 5.95 11.74
CA LEU A 22 -10.54 6.79 12.32
C LEU A 22 -10.21 8.28 12.14
N LEU A 23 -8.96 8.69 12.41
CA LEU A 23 -8.48 10.05 12.11
C LEU A 23 -8.64 10.38 10.63
N MET A 24 -8.37 9.41 9.76
CA MET A 24 -8.51 9.54 8.32
C MET A 24 -9.95 9.76 7.87
N GLY A 25 -10.94 9.18 8.55
CA GLY A 25 -12.35 9.41 8.27
C GLY A 25 -12.77 10.88 8.42
N PHE A 26 -12.18 11.61 9.37
CA PHE A 26 -12.43 13.05 9.52
C PHE A 26 -11.84 13.86 8.37
N LEU A 27 -10.65 13.50 7.89
CA LEU A 27 -10.01 14.13 6.74
C LEU A 27 -10.83 13.92 5.46
N VAL A 28 -11.35 12.70 5.25
CA VAL A 28 -12.25 12.39 4.13
C VAL A 28 -13.50 13.26 4.16
N ARG A 29 -14.12 13.44 5.34
CA ARG A 29 -15.29 14.33 5.48
C ARG A 29 -14.96 15.77 5.13
N ALA A 30 -13.78 16.27 5.50
CA ALA A 30 -13.34 17.61 5.13
C ALA A 30 -13.13 17.73 3.61
N ALA A 31 -12.47 16.75 3.00
CA ALA A 31 -12.24 16.69 1.56
C ALA A 31 -13.54 16.66 0.75
N PHE A 32 -14.53 15.87 1.22
CA PHE A 32 -15.85 15.77 0.58
C PHE A 32 -16.59 17.12 0.59
N ARG A 33 -16.51 17.89 1.68
CA ARG A 33 -17.08 19.25 1.73
C ARG A 33 -16.41 20.21 0.75
N ASN A 34 -15.16 19.98 0.41
CA ASN A 34 -14.37 20.79 -0.51
C ASN A 34 -14.44 20.29 -1.97
N ASN A 35 -15.34 19.34 -2.29
CA ASN A 35 -15.45 18.69 -3.61
C ASN A 35 -14.13 18.06 -4.11
N GLN A 36 -13.29 17.58 -3.20
CA GLN A 36 -12.01 16.94 -3.54
C GLN A 36 -12.19 15.43 -3.76
N PRO A 37 -11.40 14.81 -4.66
CA PRO A 37 -11.42 13.37 -4.87
C PRO A 37 -11.00 12.59 -3.62
N VAL A 38 -11.87 11.70 -3.17
CA VAL A 38 -11.67 10.88 -1.97
C VAL A 38 -10.81 9.64 -2.24
N SER A 39 -10.60 9.26 -3.51
CA SER A 39 -9.83 8.06 -3.88
C SER A 39 -8.36 8.08 -3.41
N ILE A 40 -7.76 9.27 -3.26
CA ILE A 40 -6.38 9.44 -2.79
C ILE A 40 -6.22 8.99 -1.33
N TYR A 41 -7.28 9.17 -0.53
CA TYR A 41 -7.36 8.79 0.88
C TYR A 41 -7.29 7.27 1.04
N ALA A 42 -8.00 6.54 0.17
CA ALA A 42 -7.96 5.08 0.11
C ALA A 42 -6.56 4.58 -0.27
N GLY A 43 -5.90 5.22 -1.23
CA GLY A 43 -4.53 4.86 -1.64
C GLY A 43 -3.52 4.92 -0.48
N VAL A 44 -3.58 5.97 0.35
CA VAL A 44 -2.70 6.08 1.52
C VAL A 44 -3.10 5.12 2.64
N GLN A 45 -4.39 4.83 2.81
CA GLN A 45 -4.88 3.84 3.79
C GLN A 45 -4.32 2.43 3.57
N MET A 46 -3.97 2.06 2.33
CA MET A 46 -3.34 0.77 2.03
C MET A 46 -1.95 0.61 2.69
N LEU A 47 -1.30 1.70 3.13
CA LEU A 47 -0.02 1.65 3.83
C LEU A 47 -0.17 1.26 5.31
N TYR A 48 -1.34 1.52 5.90
CA TYR A 48 -1.55 1.43 7.35
C TYR A 48 -1.38 0.02 7.92
N PRO A 49 -1.86 -1.07 7.27
CA PRO A 49 -1.63 -2.42 7.79
C PRO A 49 -0.14 -2.73 7.97
N ALA A 50 0.69 -2.44 6.96
CA ALA A 50 2.12 -2.71 7.08
C ALA A 50 2.81 -1.77 8.09
N MET A 51 2.42 -0.49 8.19
CA MET A 51 2.91 0.42 9.24
C MET A 51 2.59 -0.13 10.63
N GLY A 52 1.34 -0.58 10.84
CA GLY A 52 0.88 -1.17 12.10
C GLY A 52 1.68 -2.41 12.47
N VAL A 53 1.99 -3.29 11.51
CA VAL A 53 2.81 -4.48 11.77
C VAL A 53 4.23 -4.08 12.16
N ILE A 54 4.84 -3.13 11.48
CA ILE A 54 6.20 -2.66 11.78
C ILE A 54 6.26 -2.04 13.19
N ILE A 55 5.27 -1.22 13.56
CA ILE A 55 5.16 -0.62 14.90
C ILE A 55 4.95 -1.71 15.96
N ALA A 56 4.09 -2.70 15.70
CA ALA A 56 3.92 -3.84 16.61
C ALA A 56 5.23 -4.61 16.79
N VAL A 57 5.99 -4.85 15.71
CA VAL A 57 7.30 -5.51 15.75
C VAL A 57 8.31 -4.70 16.55
N PHE A 58 8.33 -3.37 16.39
CA PHE A 58 9.21 -2.48 17.17
C PHE A 58 9.02 -2.64 18.68
N PHE A 59 7.78 -2.79 19.15
CA PHE A 59 7.47 -2.94 20.58
C PHE A 59 7.52 -4.37 21.12
N THR A 60 7.51 -5.38 20.24
CA THR A 60 7.41 -6.81 20.66
C THR A 60 8.63 -7.66 20.30
N ARG A 61 9.35 -7.33 19.24
CA ARG A 61 10.51 -8.07 18.71
C ARG A 61 11.60 -7.11 18.23
N LYS A 62 12.27 -6.46 19.19
CA LYS A 62 13.33 -5.46 18.94
C LYS A 62 14.51 -6.04 18.17
N ASP A 63 14.80 -7.32 18.35
CA ASP A 63 15.84 -8.08 17.63
C ASP A 63 15.54 -8.13 16.12
N LEU A 64 14.31 -8.49 15.75
CA LEU A 64 13.87 -8.52 14.35
C LEU A 64 13.84 -7.11 13.77
N PHE A 65 13.38 -6.12 14.55
CA PHE A 65 13.39 -4.73 14.13
C PHE A 65 14.81 -4.22 13.84
N GLN A 66 15.79 -4.52 14.70
CA GLN A 66 17.18 -4.13 14.47
C GLN A 66 17.76 -4.79 13.22
N LYS A 67 17.41 -6.05 12.99
CA LYS A 67 17.84 -6.81 11.81
C LYS A 67 17.33 -6.22 10.49
N MET A 68 16.10 -5.72 10.49
CA MET A 68 15.44 -5.14 9.31
C MET A 68 15.32 -3.61 9.34
N LYS A 69 16.10 -2.94 10.21
CA LYS A 69 15.91 -1.53 10.55
C LYS A 69 15.83 -0.60 9.34
N ARG A 70 16.64 -0.84 8.31
CA ARG A 70 16.69 0.01 7.11
C ARG A 70 15.37 -0.04 6.35
N ILE A 71 14.85 -1.24 6.09
CA ILE A 71 13.57 -1.46 5.39
C ILE A 71 12.40 -0.89 6.20
N TYR A 72 12.38 -1.17 7.50
CA TYR A 72 11.30 -0.72 8.38
C TYR A 72 11.26 0.80 8.52
N TRP A 73 12.41 1.45 8.70
CA TRP A 73 12.48 2.91 8.74
C TRP A 73 12.12 3.53 7.39
N THR A 74 12.57 2.99 6.26
CA THR A 74 12.17 3.53 4.94
C THR A 74 10.67 3.44 4.73
N TYR A 75 10.03 2.34 5.13
CA TYR A 75 8.58 2.19 5.01
C TYR A 75 7.83 3.18 5.89
N LEU A 76 8.24 3.31 7.16
CA LEU A 76 7.60 4.24 8.10
C LEU A 76 7.77 5.69 7.67
N ILE A 77 8.96 6.09 7.20
CA ILE A 77 9.20 7.45 6.70
C ILE A 77 8.33 7.72 5.47
N ALA A 78 8.28 6.81 4.50
CA ALA A 78 7.44 6.96 3.33
C ALA A 78 5.94 7.06 3.71
N GLY A 79 5.48 6.24 4.65
CA GLY A 79 4.11 6.28 5.16
C GLY A 79 3.78 7.61 5.86
N VAL A 80 4.65 8.10 6.73
CA VAL A 80 4.46 9.38 7.43
C VAL A 80 4.47 10.55 6.45
N VAL A 81 5.39 10.57 5.49
CA VAL A 81 5.42 11.61 4.43
C VAL A 81 4.13 11.59 3.62
N SER A 82 3.63 10.41 3.24
CA SER A 82 2.35 10.28 2.55
C SER A 82 1.17 10.80 3.37
N ILE A 83 1.12 10.50 4.68
CA ILE A 83 0.07 11.01 5.58
C ILE A 83 0.14 12.54 5.70
N LEU A 84 1.34 13.11 5.88
CA LEU A 84 1.51 14.56 5.97
C LEU A 84 1.14 15.28 4.67
N ALA A 85 1.60 14.76 3.53
CA ALA A 85 1.26 15.30 2.22
C ALA A 85 -0.25 15.23 1.96
N LEU A 86 -0.91 14.19 2.43
CA LEU A 86 -2.36 14.03 2.33
C LEU A 86 -3.14 14.99 3.22
N VAL A 87 -2.66 15.27 4.43
CA VAL A 87 -3.24 16.33 5.27
C VAL A 87 -3.13 17.68 4.57
N LEU A 88 -1.96 17.99 3.99
CA LEU A 88 -1.77 19.21 3.20
C LEU A 88 -2.72 19.26 1.98
N TYR A 89 -2.93 18.12 1.33
CA TYR A 89 -3.88 18.01 0.22
C TYR A 89 -5.31 18.35 0.65
N THR A 90 -5.76 17.85 1.81
CA THR A 90 -7.12 18.12 2.34
C THR A 90 -7.40 19.61 2.50
N PHE A 91 -6.40 20.41 2.90
CA PHE A 91 -6.58 21.85 3.12
C PHE A 91 -6.29 22.70 1.87
N SER A 92 -5.30 22.32 1.06
CA SER A 92 -4.85 23.14 -0.08
C SER A 92 -5.45 22.73 -1.41
N GLY A 93 -5.87 21.47 -1.57
CA GLY A 93 -6.27 20.89 -2.84
C GLY A 93 -5.15 20.82 -3.88
N SER A 94 -3.91 21.04 -3.47
CA SER A 94 -2.77 21.19 -4.39
C SER A 94 -2.40 19.87 -5.06
N SER A 95 -2.20 19.90 -6.38
CA SER A 95 -1.60 18.79 -7.13
C SER A 95 -0.18 18.46 -6.67
N LEU A 96 0.54 19.43 -6.10
CA LEU A 96 1.88 19.18 -5.54
C LEU A 96 1.82 18.12 -4.43
N SER A 97 0.81 18.19 -3.57
CA SER A 97 0.63 17.24 -2.46
C SER A 97 0.37 15.82 -2.97
N THR A 98 -0.38 15.66 -4.07
CA THR A 98 -0.64 14.34 -4.66
C THR A 98 0.62 13.79 -5.31
N THR A 99 1.40 14.62 -5.99
CA THR A 99 2.70 14.24 -6.55
C THR A 99 3.69 13.83 -5.46
N MET A 100 3.71 14.53 -4.32
CA MET A 100 4.54 14.17 -3.16
C MET A 100 4.21 12.77 -2.61
N ILE A 101 2.92 12.41 -2.53
CA ILE A 101 2.49 11.06 -2.12
C ILE A 101 3.02 10.02 -3.10
N SER A 102 2.82 10.22 -4.40
CA SER A 102 3.28 9.29 -5.44
C SER A 102 4.80 9.11 -5.41
N ILE A 103 5.56 10.20 -5.25
CA ILE A 103 7.02 10.16 -5.12
C ILE A 103 7.44 9.42 -3.85
N ALA A 104 6.81 9.71 -2.70
CA ALA A 104 7.14 9.07 -1.43
C ALA A 104 6.93 7.55 -1.48
N VAL A 105 5.82 7.10 -2.07
CA VAL A 105 5.51 5.68 -2.24
C VAL A 105 6.49 5.03 -3.22
N THR A 106 6.74 5.65 -4.37
CA THR A 106 7.60 5.10 -5.43
C THR A 106 9.06 5.00 -5.00
N ILE A 107 9.62 6.11 -4.50
CA ILE A 107 11.00 6.14 -4.01
C ILE A 107 11.15 5.24 -2.78
N GLY A 108 10.18 5.26 -1.87
CA GLY A 108 10.15 4.35 -0.72
C GLY A 108 10.22 2.88 -1.15
N ALA A 109 9.41 2.49 -2.13
CA ALA A 109 9.42 1.14 -2.70
C ALA A 109 10.77 0.77 -3.34
N LEU A 110 11.33 1.65 -4.16
CA LEU A 110 12.64 1.45 -4.79
C LEU A 110 13.76 1.30 -3.75
N LEU A 111 13.79 2.18 -2.73
CA LEU A 111 14.78 2.10 -1.66
C LEU A 111 14.67 0.79 -0.88
N MET A 112 13.46 0.35 -0.55
CA MET A 112 13.24 -0.94 0.11
C MET A 112 13.73 -2.10 -0.75
N PHE A 113 13.48 -2.06 -2.05
CA PHE A 113 13.97 -3.06 -2.99
C PHE A 113 15.50 -3.12 -2.99
N VAL A 114 16.17 -1.97 -3.07
CA VAL A 114 17.63 -1.87 -2.96
C VAL A 114 18.15 -2.42 -1.63
N TRP A 115 17.47 -2.11 -0.52
CA TRP A 115 17.87 -2.61 0.80
C TRP A 115 17.80 -4.13 0.93
N ILE A 116 16.88 -4.79 0.24
CA ILE A 116 16.78 -6.26 0.22
C ILE A 116 18.02 -6.88 -0.45
N PHE A 117 18.55 -6.27 -1.52
CA PHE A 117 19.76 -6.74 -2.19
C PHE A 117 21.03 -6.45 -1.40
N LEU A 118 21.06 -5.35 -0.65
CA LEU A 118 22.18 -4.99 0.21
C LEU A 118 22.22 -5.76 1.54
N MET A 119 21.22 -6.58 1.84
CA MET A 119 21.16 -7.38 3.05
C MET A 119 21.97 -8.69 2.91
N ASP A 120 22.73 -9.04 3.95
CA ASP A 120 23.53 -10.27 3.96
C ASP A 120 22.65 -11.52 3.72
N SER A 121 23.16 -12.50 2.97
CA SER A 121 22.48 -13.77 2.70
C SER A 121 21.86 -14.47 3.93
N PRO A 122 22.57 -14.64 5.08
CA PRO A 122 21.98 -15.25 6.28
C PRO A 122 20.87 -14.38 6.88
N THR A 123 21.01 -13.07 6.85
CA THR A 123 20.03 -12.10 7.35
C THR A 123 18.78 -12.08 6.49
N ARG A 124 18.96 -12.10 5.17
CA ARG A 124 17.92 -12.14 4.14
C ARG A 124 17.10 -13.43 4.21
N ASN A 125 17.76 -14.58 4.32
CA ASN A 125 17.09 -15.87 4.46
C ASN A 125 16.29 -15.97 5.76
N ALA A 126 16.87 -15.55 6.88
CA ALA A 126 16.19 -15.57 8.18
C ALA A 126 15.03 -14.57 8.28
N SER A 127 15.01 -13.53 7.43
CA SER A 127 13.91 -12.56 7.35
C SER A 127 12.84 -12.97 6.32
N GLY A 128 12.95 -14.15 5.71
CA GLY A 128 11.99 -14.68 4.74
C GLY A 128 12.20 -14.19 3.30
N PHE A 129 13.16 -13.30 3.05
CA PHE A 129 13.49 -12.77 1.71
C PHE A 129 14.49 -13.66 0.94
N GLY A 130 14.74 -14.87 1.43
CA GLY A 130 15.66 -15.82 0.81
C GLY A 130 15.13 -16.37 -0.52
N LEU A 131 15.96 -16.33 -1.57
CA LEU A 131 15.71 -16.89 -2.89
C LEU A 131 15.90 -18.43 -2.91
N GLY A 132 15.28 -19.13 -1.95
CA GLY A 132 15.28 -20.59 -1.89
C GLY A 132 14.17 -21.19 -2.76
N ASN A 133 14.42 -22.35 -3.38
CA ASN A 133 13.51 -22.95 -4.36
C ASN A 133 12.07 -23.21 -3.84
N LYS A 134 11.91 -23.54 -2.55
CA LYS A 134 10.59 -23.70 -1.90
C LYS A 134 9.86 -22.36 -1.67
N ASN A 135 10.60 -21.29 -1.38
CA ASN A 135 10.03 -19.96 -1.17
C ASN A 135 9.57 -19.36 -2.49
N VAL A 136 10.29 -19.61 -3.59
CA VAL A 136 9.91 -19.14 -4.94
C VAL A 136 8.57 -19.73 -5.40
N ARG A 137 8.35 -21.03 -5.21
CA ARG A 137 7.05 -21.65 -5.56
C ARG A 137 5.90 -21.08 -4.74
N THR A 138 6.15 -20.80 -3.47
CA THR A 138 5.17 -20.19 -2.55
C THR A 138 4.89 -18.74 -2.96
N PHE A 139 5.93 -17.98 -3.29
CA PHE A 139 5.83 -16.62 -3.83
C PHE A 139 5.00 -16.58 -5.12
N ILE A 140 5.29 -17.44 -6.10
CA ILE A 140 4.54 -17.54 -7.36
C ILE A 140 3.06 -17.81 -7.10
N LYS A 141 2.72 -18.71 -6.17
CA LYS A 141 1.32 -18.97 -5.81
C LYS A 141 0.62 -17.73 -5.28
N TYR A 142 1.25 -16.97 -4.37
CA TYR A 142 0.67 -15.76 -3.82
C TYR A 142 0.58 -14.63 -4.86
N VAL A 143 1.55 -14.50 -5.76
CA VAL A 143 1.48 -13.56 -6.89
C VAL A 143 0.34 -13.92 -7.83
N LEU A 144 0.19 -15.21 -8.19
CA LEU A 144 -0.90 -15.66 -9.05
C LEU A 144 -2.27 -15.43 -8.39
N LEU A 145 -2.38 -15.72 -7.09
CA LEU A 145 -3.58 -15.47 -6.31
C LEU A 145 -3.92 -13.97 -6.26
N PHE A 146 -2.92 -13.12 -6.04
CA PHE A 146 -3.09 -11.66 -6.06
C PHE A 146 -3.56 -11.18 -7.44
N LEU A 147 -2.96 -11.67 -8.53
CA LEU A 147 -3.39 -11.34 -9.89
C LEU A 147 -4.82 -11.79 -10.16
N ALA A 148 -5.22 -12.97 -9.68
CA ALA A 148 -6.59 -13.46 -9.80
C ALA A 148 -7.58 -12.54 -9.06
N PHE A 149 -7.25 -12.11 -7.84
CA PHE A 149 -8.06 -11.13 -7.11
C PHE A 149 -8.13 -9.78 -7.83
N GLN A 150 -7.02 -9.33 -8.43
CA GLN A 150 -7.00 -8.07 -9.19
C GLN A 150 -7.88 -8.13 -10.43
N ILE A 151 -7.83 -9.24 -11.17
CA ILE A 151 -8.71 -9.45 -12.33
C ILE A 151 -10.18 -9.50 -11.87
N MET A 152 -10.45 -10.21 -10.78
CA MET A 152 -11.79 -10.29 -10.21
C MET A 152 -12.32 -8.90 -9.80
N ASP A 153 -11.49 -8.08 -9.16
CA ASP A 153 -11.85 -6.70 -8.77
C ASP A 153 -12.21 -5.84 -9.99
N ILE A 154 -11.43 -5.94 -11.07
CA ILE A 154 -11.71 -5.25 -12.34
C ILE A 154 -13.04 -5.74 -12.94
N VAL A 155 -13.26 -7.05 -12.97
CA VAL A 155 -14.50 -7.64 -13.51
C VAL A 155 -15.71 -7.19 -12.69
N VAL A 156 -15.65 -7.29 -11.36
CA VAL A 156 -16.74 -6.89 -10.46
C VAL A 156 -17.03 -5.40 -10.60
N SER A 157 -16.00 -4.55 -10.62
CA SER A 157 -16.15 -3.10 -10.80
C SER A 157 -16.79 -2.75 -12.15
N THR A 158 -16.36 -3.43 -13.22
CA THR A 158 -16.89 -3.22 -14.57
C THR A 158 -18.35 -3.67 -14.69
N VAL A 159 -18.68 -4.84 -14.14
CA VAL A 159 -20.05 -5.36 -14.10
C VAL A 159 -20.95 -4.43 -13.28
N TYR A 160 -20.46 -3.93 -12.14
CA TYR A 160 -21.20 -2.99 -11.31
C TYR A 160 -21.53 -1.69 -12.07
N LEU A 161 -20.53 -1.06 -12.71
CA LEU A 161 -20.70 0.14 -13.53
C LEU A 161 -21.68 -0.06 -14.70
N PHE A 162 -21.63 -1.24 -15.34
CA PHE A 162 -22.60 -1.61 -16.38
C PHE A 162 -24.03 -1.74 -15.82
N LEU A 163 -24.18 -2.33 -14.63
CA LEU A 163 -25.49 -2.59 -14.00
C LEU A 163 -26.20 -1.30 -13.55
N ILE A 164 -25.43 -0.29 -13.14
CA ILE A 164 -25.95 1.06 -12.79
C ILE A 164 -26.12 1.98 -14.01
N GLY A 165 -25.81 1.50 -15.22
CA GLY A 165 -26.02 2.23 -16.48
C GLY A 165 -25.00 3.34 -16.76
N GLU A 166 -23.90 3.40 -16.00
CA GLU A 166 -22.81 4.37 -16.19
C GLU A 166 -21.78 3.93 -17.25
N LEU A 167 -21.95 2.73 -17.86
CA LEU A 167 -21.00 2.16 -18.82
C LEU A 167 -21.73 1.63 -20.06
N ALA A 168 -21.53 2.28 -21.21
CA ALA A 168 -22.05 1.82 -22.49
C ALA A 168 -21.06 0.85 -23.18
N PHE A 169 -21.56 -0.08 -24.00
CA PHE A 169 -20.71 -1.06 -24.72
C PHE A 169 -19.65 -0.39 -25.63
N SER A 170 -19.88 0.87 -26.05
CA SER A 170 -18.94 1.70 -26.80
C SER A 170 -17.69 2.10 -26.00
N ASP A 171 -17.81 2.27 -24.69
CA ASP A 171 -16.72 2.71 -23.80
C ASP A 171 -15.75 1.57 -23.47
N LEU A 172 -16.25 0.32 -23.50
CA LEU A 172 -15.43 -0.89 -23.37
C LEU A 172 -14.47 -1.04 -24.56
N SER A 173 -14.92 -0.71 -25.77
CA SER A 173 -14.07 -0.68 -26.96
C SER A 173 -12.99 0.39 -26.86
N GLN A 174 -13.30 1.53 -26.25
CA GLN A 174 -12.30 2.57 -26.00
C GLN A 174 -11.31 2.18 -24.91
N MET A 175 -11.73 1.52 -23.81
CA MET A 175 -10.81 1.00 -22.79
C MET A 175 -9.85 -0.08 -23.32
N ILE A 176 -10.31 -0.92 -24.25
CA ILE A 176 -9.47 -1.96 -24.88
C ILE A 176 -8.51 -1.33 -25.91
N GLN A 177 -8.93 -0.30 -26.65
CA GLN A 177 -8.08 0.40 -27.62
C GLN A 177 -7.14 1.44 -26.97
N SER A 178 -7.54 2.02 -25.84
CA SER A 178 -6.73 2.90 -25.00
C SER A 178 -5.89 2.12 -24.00
N ALA A 179 -5.95 0.77 -23.99
CA ALA A 179 -4.96 -0.03 -23.31
C ALA A 179 -3.63 0.25 -24.01
N PRO A 180 -2.72 1.04 -23.41
CA PRO A 180 -1.42 1.16 -23.98
C PRO A 180 -0.83 -0.25 -23.97
N SER A 181 -0.03 -0.57 -24.99
CA SER A 181 0.93 -1.65 -24.87
C SER A 181 1.49 -1.65 -23.45
N THR A 182 1.62 -2.85 -22.88
CA THR A 182 1.81 -3.23 -21.48
C THR A 182 2.93 -2.51 -20.69
N ALA A 183 3.47 -1.42 -21.21
CA ALA A 183 4.40 -0.47 -20.62
C ALA A 183 3.78 0.85 -20.11
N ALA A 184 2.60 1.33 -20.57
CA ALA A 184 2.13 2.70 -20.19
C ALA A 184 1.03 2.80 -19.13
N VAL A 185 0.55 1.69 -18.55
CA VAL A 185 -0.31 1.74 -17.34
C VAL A 185 0.45 2.31 -16.12
N PHE A 186 1.78 2.48 -16.22
CA PHE A 186 2.60 3.15 -15.21
C PHE A 186 2.70 4.67 -15.33
N ILE A 187 2.18 5.31 -16.38
CA ILE A 187 2.32 6.78 -16.55
C ILE A 187 1.05 7.40 -17.15
N VAL A 188 -0.10 7.34 -16.48
CA VAL A 188 -1.12 8.43 -16.48
C VAL A 188 -1.98 8.29 -15.22
N LYS A 189 -1.36 8.49 -14.07
CA LYS A 189 -1.94 9.15 -12.88
C LYS A 189 -0.76 9.72 -12.08
N LEU A 190 0.02 10.53 -12.79
CA LEU A 190 0.94 11.51 -12.21
C LEU A 190 0.21 12.85 -12.18
#